data_AF-A0A816RPF2-F1
#
_entry.id   AF-A0A816RPF2-F1
#
_cell.length_a   1.000
_cell.length_b   1.000
_cell.length_c   1.000
_cell.angle_alpha   90.00
_cell.angle_beta   90.00
_cell.angle_gamma   90.00
#
_symmetry.space_group_name_H-M   'P 1'
#
loop_
_entity.id
_entity.type
_entity.pdbx_description
1 polymer ?
#
loop_
_entity_poly.entity_id
_entity_poly.type
_entity_poly.pdbx_seq_one_letter_code
_entity_poly.pdbx_strand_id
1 'polypeptide(L)'
;MYILSTFWQQKLPVWDRLISKWLLFIVLVNFAKAFIQNDDPSEILDIQPECVLDEQVTFAISRAKTDYCKTYLKEISCEIASNPNFFPPSLPRFCPIKNGNFGEIIGCALNTSINTTSFIAHNFNTSIMCIDFCLKYEAPFAAYSEFTGHCNCWRIFNNASVNNIFAINRTCSDWFADNDNGSIADTVTLYRTSFVPVGTGFKPEAPPNQISLVFFFLVSGRKSLRQVKRLMRAMYSTEHYYIIHVDKNEHYLYRELLKLCDRYSNIVMAKIRYRTTWGSTTRLTAELDVYKQLIEDLKWNFSFVISMSESDFPIKPIEALSEFLSMFPNKNFIVGDIGNTTKMLEGSETRSIFVFCDNYLYRLGHKKFIQNIVYEFGSDWTILSRDFITYITYGDDELIRGLRLTFNFSALPSESFYHTAVINSVYCDKYIRHNLRMVNWDRKRGCTCFNRDAGDLCGCSPVIYRRSDKKLFAGSTDKPIFFARKFDPTIDESIIDWIDEKVFGIDLSDSALYLQNFYHVEDNLTKLNDTSGALKSIELYARTMLVKHPKFHPVRSIELQQIHAVFELGIFQGNKIE
;
A
#
# COMPACT_ATOMS: atom_id res chain seq x y z
N MET A 1 -5.51 48.99 -9.78
CA MET A 1 -4.79 48.18 -10.81
C MET A 1 -4.05 48.99 -11.87
N TYR A 2 -3.75 50.29 -11.66
CA TYR A 2 -3.13 51.14 -12.69
C TYR A 2 -1.59 51.29 -12.57
N ILE A 3 -0.94 50.53 -11.69
CA ILE A 3 0.51 50.63 -11.43
C ILE A 3 1.28 49.34 -11.81
N LEU A 4 0.61 48.25 -12.17
CA LEU A 4 1.27 46.99 -12.58
C LEU A 4 1.43 46.81 -14.10
N SER A 5 0.91 47.73 -14.93
CA SER A 5 0.98 47.59 -16.39
C SER A 5 2.27 48.09 -17.03
N THR A 6 3.06 48.92 -16.34
CA THR A 6 4.24 49.57 -16.92
C THR A 6 5.54 48.79 -16.77
N PHE A 7 5.61 47.78 -15.89
CA PHE A 7 6.84 47.01 -15.67
C PHE A 7 7.02 45.81 -16.60
N TRP A 8 5.97 45.39 -17.32
CA TRP A 8 5.96 44.18 -18.15
C TRP A 8 6.09 44.43 -19.66
N GLN A 9 6.28 45.68 -20.11
CA GLN A 9 6.24 46.01 -21.54
C GLN A 9 7.57 45.88 -22.31
N GLN A 10 8.70 45.56 -21.66
CA GLN A 10 10.01 45.63 -22.34
C GLN A 10 10.78 44.30 -22.54
N LYS A 11 10.29 43.13 -22.11
CA LYS A 11 11.07 41.87 -22.25
C LYS A 11 10.27 40.61 -22.61
N LEU A 12 9.30 40.69 -23.53
CA LEU A 12 8.67 39.48 -24.09
C LEU A 12 8.51 39.56 -25.63
N PRO A 13 8.77 38.46 -26.37
CA PRO A 13 8.58 38.39 -27.82
C PRO A 13 7.12 38.59 -28.24
N VAL A 14 6.92 38.97 -29.50
CA VAL A 14 5.62 39.41 -30.07
C VAL A 14 4.48 38.39 -29.92
N TRP A 15 4.78 37.09 -29.80
CA TRP A 15 3.78 36.03 -29.63
C TRP A 15 3.13 36.00 -28.24
N ASP A 16 3.84 36.34 -27.17
CA ASP A 16 3.29 36.35 -25.80
C ASP A 16 2.32 37.51 -25.55
N ARG A 17 2.41 38.59 -26.35
CA ARG A 17 1.51 39.75 -26.26
C ARG A 17 0.12 39.49 -26.83
N LEU A 18 -0.03 38.50 -27.71
CA LEU A 18 -1.32 38.12 -28.29
C LEU A 18 -2.08 37.17 -27.37
N ILE A 19 -1.38 36.25 -26.71
CA ILE A 19 -1.97 35.30 -25.74
C ILE A 19 -2.43 36.03 -24.47
N SER A 20 -1.67 37.02 -23.99
CA SER A 20 -2.07 37.80 -22.80
C SER A 20 -3.30 38.68 -23.07
N LYS A 21 -3.46 39.20 -24.30
CA LYS A 21 -4.66 39.97 -24.70
C LYS A 21 -5.90 39.09 -24.88
N TRP A 22 -5.72 37.86 -25.38
CA TRP A 22 -6.80 36.87 -25.49
C TRP A 22 -7.30 36.38 -24.14
N LEU A 23 -6.40 36.10 -23.19
CA LEU A 23 -6.76 35.71 -21.83
C LEU A 23 -7.46 36.85 -21.06
N LEU A 24 -7.00 38.10 -21.21
CA LEU A 24 -7.69 39.25 -20.60
C LEU A 24 -9.08 39.48 -21.20
N PHE A 25 -9.26 39.23 -22.50
CA PHE A 25 -10.56 39.35 -23.17
C PHE A 25 -11.53 38.26 -22.69
N ILE A 26 -11.08 37.01 -22.52
CA ILE A 26 -11.90 35.92 -21.97
C ILE A 26 -12.32 36.22 -20.52
N VAL A 27 -11.40 36.73 -19.68
CA VAL A 27 -11.71 37.08 -18.30
C VAL A 27 -12.70 38.25 -18.23
N LEU A 28 -12.55 39.27 -19.08
CA LEU A 28 -13.47 40.42 -19.14
C LEU A 28 -14.85 40.04 -19.72
N VAL A 29 -14.92 39.15 -20.71
CA VAL A 29 -16.17 38.65 -21.27
C VAL A 29 -16.91 37.76 -20.26
N ASN A 30 -16.20 36.96 -19.48
CA ASN A 30 -16.79 36.16 -18.41
C ASN A 30 -17.25 37.03 -17.22
N PHE A 31 -16.52 38.09 -16.89
CA PHE A 31 -16.95 39.07 -15.88
C PHE A 31 -18.17 39.90 -16.34
N ALA A 32 -18.22 40.27 -17.62
CA ALA A 32 -19.36 41.00 -18.20
C ALA A 32 -20.61 40.11 -18.34
N LYS A 33 -20.45 38.81 -18.64
CA LYS A 33 -21.55 37.82 -18.60
C LYS A 33 -22.11 37.64 -17.19
N ALA A 34 -21.25 37.67 -16.17
CA ALA A 34 -21.66 37.59 -14.77
C ALA A 34 -22.40 38.83 -14.26
N PHE A 35 -22.39 39.96 -15.00
CA PHE A 35 -23.00 41.23 -14.57
C PHE A 35 -24.31 41.59 -15.32
N ILE A 36 -24.70 40.82 -16.34
CA ILE A 36 -25.87 41.11 -17.19
C ILE A 36 -27.06 40.15 -16.93
N GLN A 37 -26.89 39.11 -16.12
CA GLN A 37 -28.02 38.27 -15.67
C GLN A 37 -28.38 38.61 -14.22
N ASN A 38 -29.21 39.65 -14.06
CA ASN A 38 -30.06 39.82 -12.89
C ASN A 38 -31.22 38.84 -13.02
N ASP A 39 -31.04 37.63 -12.49
CA ASP A 39 -32.14 36.76 -12.08
C ASP A 39 -31.97 36.44 -10.59
N ASP A 40 -33.10 36.46 -9.89
CA ASP A 40 -33.30 36.32 -8.45
C ASP A 40 -32.48 35.15 -7.83
N PRO A 41 -31.73 35.32 -6.73
CA PRO A 41 -30.93 34.24 -6.14
C PRO A 41 -31.74 33.22 -5.32
N SER A 42 -32.98 32.91 -5.73
CA SER A 42 -33.83 31.92 -5.07
C SER A 42 -34.35 30.78 -5.94
N GLU A 43 -34.03 30.71 -7.24
CA GLU A 43 -34.51 29.62 -8.10
C GLU A 43 -33.48 29.12 -9.13
N ILE A 44 -32.30 28.68 -8.68
CA ILE A 44 -31.55 27.60 -9.35
C ILE A 44 -30.92 26.71 -8.25
N LEU A 45 -31.79 26.09 -7.45
CA LEU A 45 -31.42 24.85 -6.78
C LEU A 45 -31.49 23.77 -7.85
N ASP A 46 -30.33 23.34 -8.31
CA ASP A 46 -30.15 22.18 -9.15
C ASP A 46 -30.74 20.98 -8.40
N ILE A 47 -32.00 20.64 -8.71
CA ILE A 47 -32.66 19.44 -8.18
C ILE A 47 -32.03 18.25 -8.90
N GLN A 48 -30.81 17.89 -8.47
CA GLN A 48 -30.32 16.54 -8.60
C GLN A 48 -31.38 15.64 -7.95
N PRO A 49 -31.93 14.63 -8.65
CA PRO A 49 -32.90 13.74 -8.04
C PRO A 49 -32.29 13.19 -6.76
N GLU A 50 -33.04 13.28 -5.67
CA GLU A 50 -32.60 12.93 -4.33
C GLU A 50 -32.21 11.45 -4.35
N CYS A 51 -30.92 11.16 -4.48
CA CYS A 51 -30.45 9.80 -4.49
C CYS A 51 -30.70 9.22 -3.09
N VAL A 52 -31.44 8.12 -3.05
CA VAL A 52 -31.81 7.47 -1.80
C VAL A 52 -30.54 6.88 -1.18
N LEU A 53 -30.13 7.46 -0.05
CA LEU A 53 -28.95 7.03 0.67
C LEU A 53 -29.30 5.85 1.58
N ASP A 54 -28.43 4.84 1.57
CA ASP A 54 -28.49 3.76 2.55
C ASP A 54 -28.25 4.27 3.99
N GLU A 55 -28.74 3.54 4.99
CA GLU A 55 -28.56 3.87 6.40
C GLU A 55 -27.07 3.98 6.77
N GLN A 56 -26.24 3.09 6.23
CA GLN A 56 -24.80 3.10 6.47
C GLN A 56 -24.14 4.38 5.93
N VAL A 57 -24.54 4.84 4.75
CA VAL A 57 -24.04 6.08 4.14
C VAL A 57 -24.50 7.29 4.96
N THR A 58 -25.75 7.31 5.37
CA THR A 58 -26.32 8.37 6.22
C THR A 58 -25.57 8.47 7.55
N PHE A 59 -25.23 7.33 8.15
CA PHE A 59 -24.42 7.26 9.37
C PHE A 59 -22.95 7.67 9.15
N ALA A 60 -22.37 7.42 7.98
CA ALA A 60 -21.03 7.91 7.64
C ALA A 60 -21.02 9.44 7.50
N ILE A 61 -22.01 10.01 6.80
CA ILE A 61 -22.15 11.46 6.60
C ILE A 61 -22.36 12.17 7.93
N SER A 62 -23.18 11.63 8.84
CA SER A 62 -23.44 12.27 10.15
C SER A 62 -22.19 12.37 11.05
N ARG A 63 -21.20 11.47 10.85
CA ARG A 63 -19.91 11.49 11.56
C ARG A 63 -18.82 12.29 10.85
N ALA A 64 -19.05 12.73 9.61
CA ALA A 64 -18.09 13.56 8.88
C ALA A 64 -17.97 14.95 9.51
N LYS A 65 -16.74 15.44 9.64
CA LYS A 65 -16.43 16.64 10.42
C LYS A 65 -16.66 17.91 9.61
N THR A 66 -16.22 17.93 8.36
CA THR A 66 -16.31 19.08 7.47
C THR A 66 -17.48 18.95 6.51
N ASP A 67 -18.06 20.08 6.11
CA ASP A 67 -19.14 20.09 5.13
C ASP A 67 -18.68 19.62 3.75
N TYR A 68 -17.42 19.90 3.39
CA TYR A 68 -16.78 19.30 2.22
C TYR A 68 -16.88 17.77 2.25
N CYS A 69 -16.53 17.16 3.39
CA CYS A 69 -16.53 15.72 3.51
C CYS A 69 -17.95 15.13 3.46
N LYS A 70 -18.92 15.79 4.12
CA LYS A 70 -20.33 15.39 4.03
C LYS A 70 -20.84 15.40 2.59
N THR A 71 -20.55 16.48 1.85
CA THR A 71 -20.92 16.61 0.44
C THR A 71 -20.23 15.55 -0.41
N TYR A 72 -18.91 15.38 -0.24
CA TYR A 72 -18.13 14.38 -0.99
C TYR A 72 -18.64 12.95 -0.77
N LEU A 73 -18.91 12.56 0.48
CA LEU A 73 -19.47 11.24 0.80
C LEU A 73 -20.86 11.03 0.20
N LYS A 74 -21.70 12.07 0.18
CA LYS A 74 -23.02 12.03 -0.45
C LYS A 74 -22.89 11.84 -1.97
N GLU A 75 -22.13 12.72 -2.63
CA GLU A 75 -21.94 12.71 -4.08
C GLU A 75 -21.38 11.38 -4.57
N ILE A 76 -20.30 10.88 -3.95
CA ILE A 76 -19.67 9.63 -4.38
C ILE A 76 -20.57 8.42 -4.15
N SER A 77 -21.36 8.42 -3.06
CA SER A 77 -22.32 7.35 -2.80
C SER A 77 -23.42 7.33 -3.86
N CYS A 78 -23.88 8.50 -4.27
CA CYS A 78 -24.88 8.63 -5.32
C CYS A 78 -24.35 8.27 -6.70
N GLU A 79 -23.12 8.62 -7.01
CA GLU A 79 -22.46 8.19 -8.24
C GLU A 79 -22.34 6.67 -8.31
N ILE A 80 -21.91 6.03 -7.22
CA ILE A 80 -21.81 4.57 -7.10
C ILE A 80 -23.19 3.91 -7.24
N ALA A 81 -24.23 4.47 -6.60
CA ALA A 81 -25.57 3.90 -6.63
C ALA A 81 -26.26 4.05 -7.98
N SER A 82 -26.05 5.18 -8.67
CA SER A 82 -26.66 5.48 -9.98
C SER A 82 -25.94 4.82 -11.15
N ASN A 83 -24.65 4.49 -11.01
CA ASN A 83 -23.86 3.86 -12.06
C ASN A 83 -23.53 2.39 -11.70
N PRO A 84 -24.26 1.41 -12.24
CA PRO A 84 -23.99 -0.01 -11.98
C PRO A 84 -22.62 -0.49 -12.49
N ASN A 85 -21.99 0.29 -13.38
CA ASN A 85 -20.66 0.04 -13.92
C ASN A 85 -19.59 0.97 -13.33
N PHE A 86 -19.87 1.64 -12.20
CA PHE A 86 -18.88 2.46 -11.51
C PHE A 86 -17.61 1.67 -11.22
N PHE A 87 -17.77 0.45 -10.67
CA PHE A 87 -16.73 -0.55 -10.68
C PHE A 87 -16.86 -1.40 -11.95
N PRO A 88 -15.76 -1.67 -12.68
CA PRO A 88 -15.82 -2.49 -13.87
C PRO A 88 -16.31 -3.91 -13.49
N PRO A 89 -17.34 -4.46 -14.16
CA PRO A 89 -17.88 -5.78 -13.79
C PRO A 89 -16.87 -6.92 -14.05
N SER A 90 -15.96 -6.71 -15.00
CA SER A 90 -14.89 -7.61 -15.38
C SER A 90 -13.67 -6.79 -15.79
N LEU A 91 -12.47 -7.36 -15.67
CA LEU A 91 -11.25 -6.78 -16.19
C LEU A 91 -10.48 -7.81 -17.04
N PRO A 92 -9.69 -7.37 -18.04
CA PRO A 92 -8.86 -8.28 -18.80
C PRO A 92 -7.70 -8.78 -17.93
N ARG A 93 -7.29 -10.02 -18.19
CA ARG A 93 -6.11 -10.64 -17.61
C ARG A 93 -5.07 -10.81 -18.72
N PHE A 94 -3.93 -10.15 -18.57
CA PHE A 94 -2.82 -10.17 -19.54
C PHE A 94 -1.74 -11.20 -19.22
N CYS A 95 -1.85 -11.89 -18.07
CA CYS A 95 -0.96 -13.00 -17.77
C CYS A 95 -1.10 -14.11 -18.83
N PRO A 96 -0.04 -14.48 -19.56
CA PRO A 96 -0.13 -15.43 -20.67
C PRO A 96 -0.54 -16.82 -20.19
N ILE A 97 -1.53 -17.41 -20.86
CA ILE A 97 -1.97 -18.78 -20.60
C ILE A 97 -0.99 -19.74 -21.26
N LYS A 98 -0.39 -20.65 -20.47
CA LYS A 98 0.45 -21.71 -21.03
C LYS A 98 -0.43 -22.83 -21.59
N ASN A 99 -0.27 -23.13 -22.87
CA ASN A 99 -0.89 -24.26 -23.59
C ASN A 99 -2.43 -24.21 -23.61
N GLY A 100 -3.05 -23.14 -24.12
CA GLY A 100 -4.49 -23.10 -24.35
C GLY A 100 -5.14 -21.73 -24.21
N ASN A 101 -6.47 -21.70 -24.20
CA ASN A 101 -7.29 -20.51 -24.04
C ASN A 101 -8.12 -20.55 -22.74
N PHE A 102 -8.56 -19.39 -22.26
CA PHE A 102 -9.48 -19.30 -21.14
C PHE A 102 -10.81 -19.98 -21.46
N GLY A 103 -11.27 -20.88 -20.58
CA GLY A 103 -12.53 -21.60 -20.75
C GLY A 103 -12.49 -22.68 -21.84
N GLU A 104 -11.31 -23.03 -22.34
CA GLU A 104 -11.13 -24.16 -23.25
C GLU A 104 -11.55 -25.47 -22.57
N ILE A 105 -12.33 -26.28 -23.27
CA ILE A 105 -12.72 -27.63 -22.83
C ILE A 105 -11.51 -28.54 -23.01
N ILE A 106 -11.03 -29.11 -21.92
CA ILE A 106 -9.88 -30.01 -21.89
C ILE A 106 -10.33 -31.47 -21.99
N GLY A 107 -11.43 -31.84 -21.34
CA GLY A 107 -11.84 -33.24 -21.26
C GLY A 107 -13.08 -33.48 -20.41
N CYS A 108 -13.40 -34.76 -20.20
CA CYS A 108 -14.55 -35.19 -19.42
C CYS A 108 -14.20 -36.27 -18.40
N ALA A 109 -14.90 -36.32 -17.27
CA ALA A 109 -14.82 -37.41 -16.29
C ALA A 109 -16.17 -37.64 -15.58
N LEU A 110 -16.31 -38.80 -14.93
CA LEU A 110 -17.40 -39.04 -13.97
C LEU A 110 -17.16 -38.22 -12.70
N ASN A 111 -18.20 -37.55 -12.21
CA ASN A 111 -18.16 -36.70 -11.02
C ASN A 111 -17.68 -37.46 -9.77
N THR A 112 -18.01 -38.75 -9.65
CA THR A 112 -17.56 -39.61 -8.53
C THR A 112 -16.04 -39.81 -8.48
N SER A 113 -15.33 -39.59 -9.59
CA SER A 113 -13.89 -39.79 -9.70
C SER A 113 -13.06 -38.60 -9.17
N ILE A 114 -13.71 -37.48 -8.82
CA ILE A 114 -13.05 -36.19 -8.57
C ILE A 114 -12.79 -35.91 -7.07
N ASN A 115 -13.21 -36.83 -6.20
CA ASN A 115 -13.36 -36.59 -4.77
C ASN A 115 -12.07 -36.48 -3.92
N THR A 116 -10.87 -36.58 -4.50
CA THR A 116 -9.66 -36.81 -3.70
C THR A 116 -8.82 -35.56 -3.36
N THR A 117 -9.03 -34.41 -4.02
CA THR A 117 -8.18 -33.20 -3.80
C THR A 117 -8.81 -31.84 -4.23
N SER A 118 -10.10 -31.79 -4.60
CA SER A 118 -10.76 -30.58 -5.11
C SER A 118 -11.44 -29.74 -4.02
N PHE A 119 -11.52 -28.42 -4.22
CA PHE A 119 -12.49 -27.59 -3.51
C PHE A 119 -13.83 -27.66 -4.27
N ILE A 120 -14.91 -28.02 -3.58
CA ILE A 120 -16.24 -28.22 -4.17
C ILE A 120 -17.16 -27.09 -3.73
N ALA A 121 -17.86 -26.49 -4.69
CA ALA A 121 -18.96 -25.58 -4.42
C ALA A 121 -20.17 -25.89 -5.31
N HIS A 122 -21.35 -25.55 -4.80
CA HIS A 122 -22.64 -25.88 -5.40
C HIS A 122 -23.35 -24.62 -5.93
N ASN A 123 -24.44 -24.83 -6.69
CA ASN A 123 -25.34 -23.79 -7.17
C ASN A 123 -24.74 -22.83 -8.22
N PHE A 124 -23.89 -23.34 -9.11
CA PHE A 124 -23.41 -22.57 -10.26
C PHE A 124 -24.34 -22.75 -11.46
N ASN A 125 -24.84 -21.63 -11.98
CA ASN A 125 -25.77 -21.63 -13.11
C ASN A 125 -25.07 -21.78 -14.47
N THR A 126 -23.76 -21.52 -14.55
CA THR A 126 -22.99 -21.60 -15.81
C THR A 126 -21.57 -22.08 -15.57
N SER A 127 -20.95 -22.67 -16.61
CA SER A 127 -19.54 -23.06 -16.61
C SER A 127 -18.61 -21.86 -16.40
N ILE A 128 -18.94 -20.71 -16.96
CA ILE A 128 -18.16 -19.46 -16.84
C ILE A 128 -18.08 -19.01 -15.38
N MET A 129 -19.19 -19.08 -14.62
CA MET A 129 -19.17 -18.76 -13.19
C MET A 129 -18.28 -19.73 -12.41
N CYS A 130 -18.28 -21.02 -12.77
CA CYS A 130 -17.39 -22.01 -12.16
C CYS A 130 -15.91 -21.75 -12.51
N ILE A 131 -15.60 -21.42 -13.77
CA ILE A 131 -14.24 -21.10 -14.22
C ILE A 131 -13.70 -19.86 -13.50
N ASP A 132 -14.49 -18.78 -13.42
CA ASP A 132 -14.13 -17.55 -12.70
C ASP A 132 -13.94 -17.81 -11.20
N PHE A 133 -14.81 -18.63 -10.61
CA PHE A 133 -14.67 -19.06 -9.22
C PHE A 133 -13.36 -19.82 -9.00
N CYS A 134 -13.05 -20.82 -9.83
CA CYS A 134 -11.82 -21.58 -9.70
C CYS A 134 -10.56 -20.77 -9.99
N LEU A 135 -10.64 -19.79 -10.91
CA LEU A 135 -9.57 -18.81 -11.13
C LEU A 135 -9.25 -18.03 -9.85
N LYS A 136 -10.27 -17.53 -9.14
CA LYS A 136 -10.10 -16.85 -7.84
C LYS A 136 -9.49 -17.75 -6.76
N TYR A 137 -9.68 -19.06 -6.87
CA TYR A 137 -9.07 -20.06 -6.00
C TYR A 137 -7.69 -20.50 -6.45
N GLU A 138 -7.08 -19.84 -7.44
CA GLU A 138 -5.75 -20.19 -7.96
C GLU A 138 -5.68 -21.63 -8.49
N ALA A 139 -6.80 -22.15 -8.99
CA ALA A 139 -6.87 -23.48 -9.58
C ALA A 139 -6.66 -23.39 -11.09
N PRO A 140 -5.67 -24.06 -11.70
CA PRO A 140 -5.48 -24.10 -13.16
C PRO A 140 -6.62 -24.77 -13.93
N PHE A 141 -7.46 -25.55 -13.24
CA PHE A 141 -8.56 -26.27 -13.87
C PHE A 141 -9.86 -26.16 -13.07
N ALA A 142 -10.99 -26.11 -13.79
CA ALA A 142 -12.34 -26.08 -13.24
C ALA A 142 -13.16 -27.23 -13.85
N ALA A 143 -13.74 -28.09 -13.03
CA ALA A 143 -14.63 -29.16 -13.49
C ALA A 143 -16.07 -28.82 -13.13
N TYR A 144 -16.95 -28.71 -14.13
CA TYR A 144 -18.34 -28.27 -13.96
C TYR A 144 -19.33 -29.29 -14.52
N SER A 145 -20.39 -29.56 -13.75
CA SER A 145 -21.55 -30.34 -14.20
C SER A 145 -22.69 -29.41 -14.56
N GLU A 146 -23.11 -29.42 -15.83
CA GLU A 146 -24.25 -28.63 -16.31
C GLU A 146 -25.59 -29.08 -15.72
N PHE A 147 -25.67 -30.35 -15.27
CA PHE A 147 -26.90 -30.94 -14.75
C PHE A 147 -27.08 -30.68 -13.24
N THR A 148 -26.00 -30.78 -12.47
CA THR A 148 -26.04 -30.62 -11.01
C THR A 148 -25.64 -29.23 -10.53
N GLY A 149 -25.04 -28.41 -11.42
CA GLY A 149 -24.47 -27.12 -11.05
C GLY A 149 -23.26 -27.24 -10.12
N HIS A 150 -22.66 -28.43 -10.00
CA HIS A 150 -21.49 -28.68 -9.17
C HIS A 150 -20.23 -28.14 -9.85
N CYS A 151 -19.43 -27.37 -9.09
CA CYS A 151 -18.16 -26.81 -9.52
C CYS A 151 -17.03 -27.34 -8.63
N ASN A 152 -16.01 -27.91 -9.27
CA ASN A 152 -14.83 -28.48 -8.64
C ASN A 152 -13.58 -27.74 -9.09
N CYS A 153 -12.88 -27.10 -8.16
CA CYS A 153 -11.64 -26.38 -8.45
C CYS A 153 -10.42 -27.26 -8.15
N TRP A 154 -9.58 -27.45 -9.15
CA TRP A 154 -8.43 -28.34 -9.09
C TRP A 154 -7.12 -27.56 -9.03
N ARG A 155 -6.45 -27.62 -7.87
CA ARG A 155 -5.14 -26.99 -7.62
C ARG A 155 -3.95 -27.87 -8.01
N ILE A 156 -4.17 -29.09 -8.50
CA ILE A 156 -3.06 -29.97 -8.89
C ILE A 156 -2.42 -29.46 -10.18
N PHE A 157 -1.10 -29.22 -10.11
CA PHE A 157 -0.31 -28.65 -11.20
C PHE A 157 0.34 -29.68 -12.13
N ASN A 158 0.12 -30.98 -11.88
CA ASN A 158 0.70 -32.07 -12.68
C ASN A 158 -0.30 -32.61 -13.70
N ASN A 159 0.02 -32.46 -15.00
CA ASN A 159 -0.77 -33.00 -16.10
C ASN A 159 -0.95 -34.52 -16.02
N ALA A 160 -0.02 -35.27 -15.43
CA ALA A 160 -0.14 -36.72 -15.28
C ALA A 160 -1.34 -37.12 -14.40
N SER A 161 -1.66 -36.33 -13.38
CA SER A 161 -2.83 -36.56 -12.53
C SER A 161 -4.14 -36.23 -13.25
N VAL A 162 -4.12 -35.22 -14.13
CA VAL A 162 -5.28 -34.82 -14.96
C VAL A 162 -5.60 -35.91 -15.98
N ASN A 163 -4.59 -36.43 -16.68
CA ASN A 163 -4.77 -37.47 -17.69
C ASN A 163 -5.28 -38.81 -17.13
N ASN A 164 -5.03 -39.08 -15.84
CA ASN A 164 -5.49 -40.32 -15.20
C ASN A 164 -6.97 -40.28 -14.79
N ILE A 165 -7.56 -39.08 -14.70
CA ILE A 165 -8.92 -38.89 -14.19
C ILE A 165 -9.85 -38.42 -15.31
N PHE A 166 -9.35 -37.61 -16.25
CA PHE A 166 -10.13 -37.05 -17.34
C PHE A 166 -9.76 -37.70 -18.68
N ALA A 167 -10.78 -38.01 -19.48
CA ALA A 167 -10.62 -38.29 -20.89
C ALA A 167 -10.34 -36.97 -21.63
N ILE A 168 -9.05 -36.72 -21.90
CA ILE A 168 -8.56 -35.49 -22.52
C ILE A 168 -8.96 -35.43 -24.01
N ASN A 169 -9.17 -34.22 -24.52
CA ASN A 169 -9.58 -33.90 -25.89
C ASN A 169 -10.91 -34.55 -26.31
N ARG A 170 -11.79 -34.83 -25.36
CA ARG A 170 -13.15 -35.35 -25.61
C ARG A 170 -14.19 -34.51 -24.89
N THR A 171 -15.30 -34.24 -25.55
CA THR A 171 -16.47 -33.68 -24.87
C THR A 171 -17.16 -34.77 -24.04
N CYS A 172 -17.96 -34.37 -23.06
CA CYS A 172 -18.72 -35.36 -22.28
C CYS A 172 -19.76 -36.10 -23.12
N SER A 173 -20.30 -35.47 -24.16
CA SER A 173 -21.19 -36.11 -25.12
C SER A 173 -20.47 -37.21 -25.90
N ASP A 174 -19.27 -36.93 -26.42
CA ASP A 174 -18.46 -37.92 -27.14
C ASP A 174 -17.98 -39.05 -26.22
N TRP A 175 -17.57 -38.71 -25.00
CA TRP A 175 -17.10 -39.69 -24.02
C TRP A 175 -18.22 -40.62 -23.56
N PHE A 176 -19.44 -40.10 -23.38
CA PHE A 176 -20.61 -40.90 -23.02
C PHE A 176 -21.07 -41.81 -24.18
N ALA A 177 -21.04 -41.32 -25.42
CA ALA A 177 -21.41 -42.13 -26.59
C ALA A 177 -20.52 -43.38 -26.76
N ASP A 178 -19.27 -43.32 -26.32
CA ASP A 178 -18.31 -44.42 -26.36
C ASP A 178 -18.35 -45.32 -25.10
N ASN A 179 -19.03 -44.92 -24.02
CA ASN A 179 -19.03 -45.61 -22.73
C ASN A 179 -20.44 -45.77 -22.16
N ASP A 180 -21.00 -46.98 -22.22
CA ASP A 180 -22.33 -47.34 -21.68
C ASP A 180 -22.43 -47.33 -20.13
N ASN A 181 -21.40 -46.87 -19.43
CA ASN A 181 -21.34 -46.89 -17.96
C ASN A 181 -21.70 -45.51 -17.37
N GLY A 182 -22.99 -45.31 -17.07
CA GLY A 182 -23.48 -44.22 -16.22
C GLY A 182 -24.57 -43.37 -16.86
N SER A 183 -24.81 -42.19 -16.30
CA SER A 183 -25.64 -41.14 -16.91
C SER A 183 -24.75 -39.97 -17.33
N ILE A 184 -25.04 -39.34 -18.47
CA ILE A 184 -24.38 -38.08 -18.87
C ILE A 184 -24.57 -37.00 -17.79
N ALA A 185 -25.63 -37.09 -16.99
CA ALA A 185 -25.89 -36.21 -15.84
C ALA A 185 -24.84 -36.34 -14.72
N ASP A 186 -24.17 -37.48 -14.64
CA ASP A 186 -23.12 -37.77 -13.64
C ASP A 186 -21.72 -37.38 -14.14
N THR A 187 -21.62 -36.77 -15.32
CA THR A 187 -20.35 -36.30 -15.89
C THR A 187 -20.06 -34.85 -15.53
N VAL A 188 -18.78 -34.50 -15.56
CA VAL A 188 -18.31 -33.11 -15.49
C VAL A 188 -17.35 -32.81 -16.63
N THR A 189 -17.48 -31.62 -17.17
CA THR A 189 -16.58 -31.08 -18.19
C THR A 189 -15.44 -30.36 -17.50
N LEU A 190 -14.20 -30.70 -17.86
CA LEU A 190 -12.99 -30.04 -17.40
C LEU A 190 -12.67 -28.85 -18.31
N TYR A 191 -12.54 -27.69 -17.69
CA TYR A 191 -12.19 -26.43 -18.33
C TYR A 191 -10.81 -25.95 -17.87
N ARG A 192 -10.07 -25.33 -18.79
CA ARG A 192 -8.84 -24.60 -18.47
C ARG A 192 -9.19 -23.26 -17.84
N THR A 193 -8.62 -22.98 -16.67
CA THR A 193 -8.62 -21.61 -16.15
C THR A 193 -7.41 -20.85 -16.70
N SER A 194 -7.46 -19.52 -16.68
CA SER A 194 -6.32 -18.67 -17.03
C SER A 194 -5.27 -18.57 -15.92
N PHE A 195 -5.30 -19.45 -14.90
CA PHE A 195 -4.33 -19.46 -13.83
C PHE A 195 -3.07 -20.22 -14.23
N VAL A 196 -1.93 -19.53 -14.17
CA VAL A 196 -0.61 -20.15 -14.34
C VAL A 196 0.06 -20.22 -12.96
N PRO A 197 0.56 -21.39 -12.54
CA PRO A 197 1.22 -21.52 -11.25
C PRO A 197 2.46 -20.64 -11.19
N VAL A 198 2.55 -19.81 -10.16
CA VAL A 198 3.72 -18.97 -9.91
C VAL A 198 4.83 -19.86 -9.34
N GLY A 199 6.04 -19.75 -9.90
CA GLY A 199 7.19 -20.50 -9.41
C GLY A 199 7.49 -20.17 -7.95
N THR A 200 7.61 -21.19 -7.10
CA THR A 200 7.81 -21.04 -5.65
C THR A 200 9.30 -20.98 -5.24
N GLY A 201 10.22 -20.98 -6.21
CA GLY A 201 11.65 -21.15 -5.95
C GLY A 201 12.49 -19.92 -6.27
N PHE A 202 13.49 -19.68 -5.41
CA PHE A 202 14.63 -18.79 -5.71
C PHE A 202 15.60 -19.54 -6.61
N LYS A 203 15.32 -19.62 -7.91
CA LYS A 203 16.28 -20.11 -8.90
C LYS A 203 16.98 -18.89 -9.53
N PRO A 204 18.29 -18.67 -9.26
CA PRO A 204 19.05 -17.59 -9.89
C PRO A 204 18.89 -17.64 -11.42
N GLU A 205 18.62 -16.48 -12.02
CA GLU A 205 18.46 -16.34 -13.48
C GLU A 205 19.69 -15.68 -14.13
N ALA A 206 20.53 -15.04 -13.32
CA ALA A 206 21.75 -14.37 -13.76
C ALA A 206 22.90 -14.58 -12.76
N PRO A 207 24.16 -14.50 -13.19
CA PRO A 207 25.28 -14.40 -12.26
C PRO A 207 25.21 -13.07 -11.48
N PRO A 208 25.79 -13.01 -10.27
CA PRO A 208 25.82 -11.77 -9.51
C PRO A 208 26.48 -10.63 -10.30
N ASN A 209 25.85 -9.45 -10.28
CA ASN A 209 26.40 -8.24 -10.86
C ASN A 209 26.13 -7.02 -9.96
N GLN A 210 26.79 -5.90 -10.26
CA GLN A 210 26.58 -4.67 -9.50
C GLN A 210 25.28 -4.00 -9.95
N ILE A 211 24.39 -3.74 -9.00
CA ILE A 211 23.12 -3.04 -9.23
C ILE A 211 22.96 -1.86 -8.26
N SER A 212 22.23 -0.85 -8.70
CA SER A 212 21.79 0.25 -7.84
C SER A 212 20.36 0.01 -7.37
N LEU A 213 20.16 0.15 -6.06
CA LEU A 213 18.87 0.01 -5.39
C LEU A 213 18.33 1.39 -5.02
N VAL A 214 17.00 1.52 -4.98
CA VAL A 214 16.32 2.65 -4.35
C VAL A 214 15.69 2.18 -3.04
N PHE A 215 16.07 2.79 -1.93
CA PHE A 215 15.41 2.62 -0.64
C PHE A 215 14.37 3.72 -0.46
N PHE A 216 13.10 3.32 -0.43
CA PHE A 216 11.99 4.22 -0.25
C PHE A 216 11.46 4.18 1.20
N PHE A 217 11.76 5.22 1.95
CA PHE A 217 11.32 5.40 3.34
C PHE A 217 9.95 6.08 3.38
N LEU A 218 8.93 5.34 3.80
CA LEU A 218 7.59 5.82 4.13
C LEU A 218 7.53 6.08 5.64
N VAL A 219 7.81 7.32 6.03
CA VAL A 219 7.96 7.70 7.44
C VAL A 219 6.68 8.34 7.96
N SER A 220 5.95 7.62 8.83
CA SER A 220 4.55 7.93 9.14
C SER A 220 4.22 8.29 10.60
N GLY A 221 5.19 8.72 11.40
CA GLY A 221 4.89 9.48 12.63
C GLY A 221 5.10 8.73 13.95
N ARG A 222 6.37 8.65 14.35
CA ARG A 222 6.76 8.51 15.76
C ARG A 222 7.79 9.54 16.17
N LYS A 223 7.96 10.65 15.42
CA LYS A 223 9.02 11.65 15.67
C LYS A 223 10.40 11.01 15.91
N SER A 224 10.65 9.88 15.26
CA SER A 224 11.73 8.94 15.56
C SER A 224 12.98 9.27 14.75
N LEU A 225 13.34 10.56 14.70
CA LEU A 225 14.46 11.07 13.90
C LEU A 225 15.75 10.28 14.13
N ARG A 226 16.04 9.94 15.40
CA ARG A 226 17.23 9.16 15.75
C ARG A 226 17.18 7.74 15.19
N GLN A 227 16.03 7.07 15.28
CA GLN A 227 15.85 5.75 14.69
C GLN A 227 15.97 5.80 13.16
N VAL A 228 15.37 6.79 12.50
CA VAL A 228 15.50 6.96 11.04
C VAL A 228 16.96 7.19 10.66
N LYS A 229 17.68 8.06 11.37
CA LYS A 229 19.12 8.29 11.15
C LYS A 229 19.95 7.02 11.39
N ARG A 230 19.64 6.24 12.43
CA ARG A 230 20.30 4.96 12.75
C ARG A 230 20.09 3.94 11.63
N LEU A 231 18.84 3.78 11.18
CA LEU A 231 18.48 2.93 10.05
C LEU A 231 19.19 3.34 8.77
N MET A 232 19.14 4.63 8.41
CA MET A 232 19.83 5.14 7.22
C MET A 232 21.33 4.91 7.31
N ARG A 233 21.96 5.12 8.47
CA ARG A 233 23.39 4.83 8.67
C ARG A 233 23.73 3.36 8.44
N ALA A 234 22.89 2.44 8.92
CA ALA A 234 23.09 1.00 8.73
C ALA A 234 22.94 0.56 7.25
N MET A 235 22.29 1.39 6.42
CA MET A 235 21.96 1.05 5.04
C MET A 235 22.65 1.94 3.99
N TYR A 236 23.37 2.97 4.41
CA TYR A 236 23.90 3.98 3.51
C TYR A 236 25.07 3.44 2.69
N SER A 237 24.97 3.59 1.38
CA SER A 237 26.01 3.30 0.39
C SER A 237 25.92 4.36 -0.71
N THR A 238 27.06 4.75 -1.28
CA THR A 238 27.12 5.68 -2.41
C THR A 238 26.64 5.05 -3.72
N GLU A 239 26.51 3.72 -3.77
CA GLU A 239 26.05 2.96 -4.95
C GLU A 239 24.52 2.89 -5.06
N HIS A 240 23.81 3.36 -4.03
CA HIS A 240 22.37 3.27 -3.91
C HIS A 240 21.74 4.66 -3.74
N TYR A 241 20.43 4.71 -3.95
CA TYR A 241 19.64 5.92 -3.86
C TYR A 241 18.61 5.81 -2.74
N TYR A 242 18.26 6.95 -2.14
CA TYR A 242 17.37 7.01 -0.99
C TYR A 242 16.31 8.08 -1.25
N ILE A 243 15.04 7.70 -1.17
CA ILE A 243 13.93 8.64 -1.24
C ILE A 243 13.10 8.56 0.02
N ILE A 244 12.79 9.72 0.61
CA ILE A 244 12.13 9.83 1.90
C ILE A 244 10.80 10.56 1.74
N HIS A 245 9.71 9.86 1.98
CA HIS A 245 8.41 10.47 2.24
C HIS A 245 8.23 10.63 3.74
N VAL A 246 7.84 11.83 4.17
CA VAL A 246 7.49 12.14 5.55
C VAL A 246 6.05 12.60 5.59
N ASP A 247 5.26 11.96 6.46
CA ASP A 247 3.85 12.29 6.68
C ASP A 247 3.64 13.80 6.79
N LYS A 248 2.59 14.30 6.13
CA LYS A 248 2.28 15.73 6.09
C LYS A 248 2.12 16.36 7.48
N ASN A 249 1.78 15.57 8.51
CA ASN A 249 1.65 16.04 9.89
C ASN A 249 2.99 16.08 10.66
N GLU A 250 4.06 15.47 10.15
CA GLU A 250 5.35 15.34 10.83
C GLU A 250 6.33 16.44 10.39
N HIS A 251 6.11 17.67 10.86
CA HIS A 251 6.88 18.86 10.45
C HIS A 251 8.33 18.85 10.95
N TYR A 252 8.56 18.61 12.25
CA TYR A 252 9.90 18.45 12.84
C TYR A 252 10.73 17.44 12.07
N LEU A 253 10.18 16.24 11.84
CA LEU A 253 10.88 15.14 11.18
C LEU A 253 11.23 15.51 9.74
N TYR A 254 10.32 16.15 9.01
CA TYR A 254 10.56 16.63 7.66
C TYR A 254 11.72 17.65 7.62
N ARG A 255 11.70 18.67 8.49
CA ARG A 255 12.77 19.69 8.56
C ARG A 255 14.12 19.05 8.86
N GLU A 256 14.18 18.15 9.82
CA GLU A 256 15.44 17.53 10.24
C GLU A 256 16.01 16.54 9.22
N LEU A 257 15.16 15.84 8.47
CA LEU A 257 15.59 14.95 7.38
C LEU A 257 15.95 15.73 6.11
N LEU A 258 15.35 16.91 5.87
CA LEU A 258 15.73 17.78 4.76
C LEU A 258 17.22 18.16 4.81
N LYS A 259 17.75 18.42 6.02
CA LYS A 259 19.18 18.68 6.26
C LYS A 259 20.11 17.54 5.79
N LEU A 260 19.62 16.30 5.72
CA LEU A 260 20.38 15.17 5.17
C LEU A 260 20.47 15.25 3.65
N CYS A 261 19.42 15.72 2.99
CA CYS A 261 19.40 15.89 1.54
C CYS A 261 20.39 16.97 1.10
N ASP A 262 20.58 18.02 1.90
CA ASP A 262 21.60 19.05 1.64
C ASP A 262 23.04 18.52 1.74
N ARG A 263 23.24 17.44 2.52
CA ARG A 263 24.56 16.85 2.76
C ARG A 263 24.91 15.73 1.77
N TYR A 264 23.92 14.98 1.30
CA TYR A 264 24.13 13.78 0.49
C TYR A 264 23.34 13.86 -0.81
N SER A 265 24.05 13.83 -1.95
CA SER A 265 23.44 13.98 -3.28
C SER A 265 22.55 12.81 -3.71
N ASN A 266 22.69 11.64 -3.08
CA ASN A 266 21.91 10.43 -3.35
C ASN A 266 20.72 10.25 -2.39
N ILE A 267 20.41 11.25 -1.55
CA ILE A 267 19.25 11.28 -0.65
C ILE A 267 18.33 12.42 -1.06
N VAL A 268 17.05 12.11 -1.32
CA VAL A 268 16.06 13.08 -1.79
C VAL A 268 14.75 12.95 -1.02
N MET A 269 14.06 14.07 -0.79
CA MET A 269 12.70 14.08 -0.25
C MET A 269 11.66 13.84 -1.35
N ALA A 270 10.58 13.14 -1.00
CA ALA A 270 9.38 13.10 -1.83
C ALA A 270 8.82 14.51 -2.05
N LYS A 271 8.50 14.86 -3.29
CA LYS A 271 7.97 16.18 -3.67
C LYS A 271 6.64 16.49 -2.99
N ILE A 272 5.76 15.49 -2.94
CA ILE A 272 4.41 15.63 -2.38
C ILE A 272 4.34 14.83 -1.08
N ARG A 273 3.85 15.51 -0.03
CA ARG A 273 3.64 14.91 1.28
C ARG A 273 2.17 14.60 1.49
N TYR A 274 1.91 13.34 1.81
CA TYR A 274 0.59 12.81 2.09
C TYR A 274 0.43 12.53 3.57
N ARG A 275 -0.82 12.56 4.06
CA ARG A 275 -1.14 12.02 5.38
C ARG A 275 -1.35 10.52 5.23
N THR A 276 -0.49 9.73 5.82
CA THR A 276 -0.46 8.26 5.73
C THR A 276 -1.20 7.62 6.91
N THR A 277 -2.48 7.96 7.05
CA THR A 277 -3.35 7.36 8.07
C THR A 277 -3.44 5.84 7.87
N TRP A 278 -3.43 5.07 8.96
CA TRP A 278 -3.52 3.61 8.89
C TRP A 278 -4.78 3.17 8.10
N GLY A 279 -4.62 2.22 7.18
CA GLY A 279 -5.71 1.70 6.35
C GLY A 279 -6.15 2.57 5.18
N SER A 280 -5.69 3.81 5.10
CA SER A 280 -6.15 4.79 4.10
C SER A 280 -5.56 4.59 2.70
N THR A 281 -6.25 5.13 1.69
CA THR A 281 -5.85 5.07 0.28
C THR A 281 -4.66 5.95 -0.05
N THR A 282 -4.41 6.98 0.75
CA THR A 282 -3.31 7.95 0.56
C THR A 282 -1.92 7.31 0.66
N ARG A 283 -1.78 6.16 1.33
CA ARG A 283 -0.52 5.40 1.32
C ARG A 283 -0.16 4.95 -0.10
N LEU A 284 -1.11 4.29 -0.79
CA LEU A 284 -0.88 3.86 -2.17
C LEU A 284 -0.66 5.07 -3.09
N THR A 285 -1.42 6.16 -2.91
CA THR A 285 -1.19 7.41 -3.66
C THR A 285 0.21 7.95 -3.44
N ALA A 286 0.70 7.98 -2.20
CA ALA A 286 2.06 8.43 -1.89
C ALA A 286 3.13 7.56 -2.54
N GLU A 287 2.92 6.24 -2.56
CA GLU A 287 3.84 5.30 -3.21
C GLU A 287 3.88 5.52 -4.72
N LEU A 288 2.72 5.63 -5.39
CA LEU A 288 2.63 5.86 -6.83
C LEU A 288 3.24 7.21 -7.25
N ASP A 289 3.06 8.27 -6.46
CA ASP A 289 3.67 9.58 -6.72
C ASP A 289 5.19 9.56 -6.53
N VAL A 290 5.70 8.82 -5.56
CA VAL A 290 7.14 8.63 -5.39
C VAL A 290 7.71 7.84 -6.56
N TYR A 291 7.02 6.81 -7.03
CA TYR A 291 7.42 6.08 -8.24
C TYR A 291 7.46 6.98 -9.48
N LYS A 292 6.46 7.86 -9.64
CA LYS A 292 6.45 8.89 -10.68
C LYS A 292 7.67 9.81 -10.57
N GLN A 293 7.97 10.32 -9.39
CA GLN A 293 9.15 11.15 -9.14
C GLN A 293 10.47 10.43 -9.47
N LEU A 294 10.60 9.15 -9.12
CA LEU A 294 11.78 8.34 -9.43
C LEU A 294 12.01 8.22 -10.95
N ILE A 295 10.95 8.02 -11.72
CA ILE A 295 11.01 7.78 -13.16
C ILE A 295 11.16 9.08 -13.95
N GLU A 296 10.31 10.09 -13.70
CA GLU A 296 10.26 11.33 -14.48
C GLU A 296 11.31 12.36 -14.05
N ASP A 297 11.40 12.60 -12.75
CA ASP A 297 12.13 13.76 -12.23
C ASP A 297 13.59 13.42 -11.98
N LEU A 298 13.83 12.34 -11.23
CA LEU A 298 15.16 11.96 -10.78
C LEU A 298 15.93 11.20 -11.86
N LYS A 299 15.21 10.42 -12.68
CA LYS A 299 15.77 9.61 -13.78
C LYS A 299 16.95 8.75 -13.34
N TRP A 300 16.98 8.34 -12.07
CA TRP A 300 18.04 7.50 -11.52
C TRP A 300 18.11 6.17 -12.24
N ASN A 301 19.31 5.62 -12.37
CA ASN A 301 19.50 4.29 -12.95
C ASN A 301 19.46 3.24 -11.83
N PHE A 302 18.29 2.68 -11.54
CA PHE A 302 18.09 1.67 -10.51
C PHE A 302 17.41 0.42 -11.05
N SER A 303 17.64 -0.71 -10.39
CA SER A 303 17.02 -2.00 -10.74
C SER A 303 15.75 -2.27 -9.92
N PHE A 304 15.78 -1.95 -8.63
CA PHE A 304 14.66 -2.22 -7.70
C PHE A 304 14.36 -1.03 -6.79
N VAL A 305 13.10 -0.91 -6.39
CA VAL A 305 12.67 -0.06 -5.27
C VAL A 305 12.23 -0.95 -4.11
N ILE A 306 12.76 -0.66 -2.92
CA ILE A 306 12.48 -1.38 -1.68
C ILE A 306 11.70 -0.43 -0.76
N SER A 307 10.42 -0.73 -0.52
CA SER A 307 9.59 0.07 0.39
C SER A 307 9.90 -0.28 1.85
N MET A 308 10.02 0.72 2.73
CA MET A 308 10.27 0.49 4.15
C MET A 308 9.78 1.65 5.03
N SER A 309 9.57 1.39 6.31
CA SER A 309 9.23 2.38 7.33
C SER A 309 10.41 2.63 8.27
N GLU A 310 10.25 3.61 9.16
CA GLU A 310 11.17 3.86 10.27
C GLU A 310 11.30 2.67 11.26
N SER A 311 10.36 1.73 11.23
CA SER A 311 10.34 0.55 12.11
C SER A 311 10.94 -0.71 11.48
N ASP A 312 11.43 -0.64 10.24
CA ASP A 312 12.18 -1.71 9.61
C ASP A 312 13.66 -1.60 10.02
N PHE A 313 14.38 -2.73 10.04
CA PHE A 313 15.83 -2.74 10.25
C PHE A 313 16.50 -3.86 9.45
N PRO A 314 17.65 -3.62 8.82
CA PRO A 314 18.42 -4.66 8.14
C PRO A 314 18.96 -5.67 9.15
N ILE A 315 18.89 -6.95 8.81
CA ILE A 315 19.43 -8.06 9.61
C ILE A 315 20.59 -8.78 8.90
N LYS A 316 20.99 -8.25 7.75
CA LYS A 316 22.15 -8.64 6.94
C LYS A 316 22.74 -7.38 6.28
N PRO A 317 24.02 -7.40 5.88
CA PRO A 317 24.62 -6.30 5.11
C PRO A 317 23.87 -6.02 3.80
N ILE A 318 23.86 -4.76 3.37
CA ILE A 318 23.14 -4.33 2.17
C ILE A 318 23.81 -4.84 0.90
N GLU A 319 25.13 -5.05 0.93
CA GLU A 319 25.90 -5.64 -0.16
C GLU A 319 25.38 -7.05 -0.48
N ALA A 320 25.07 -7.84 0.55
CA ALA A 320 24.49 -9.17 0.38
C ALA A 320 23.07 -9.12 -0.23
N LEU A 321 22.30 -8.06 0.07
CA LEU A 321 21.00 -7.84 -0.56
C LEU A 321 21.15 -7.46 -2.04
N SER A 322 22.09 -6.56 -2.35
CA SER A 322 22.39 -6.15 -3.72
C SER A 322 22.84 -7.35 -4.56
N GLU A 323 23.79 -8.14 -4.04
CA GLU A 323 24.25 -9.38 -4.67
C GLU A 323 23.09 -10.36 -4.88
N PHE A 324 22.24 -10.56 -3.88
CA PHE A 324 21.08 -11.44 -4.00
C PHE A 324 20.10 -10.98 -5.08
N LEU A 325 19.69 -9.71 -5.07
CA LEU A 325 18.72 -9.17 -6.02
C LEU A 325 19.27 -9.13 -7.45
N SER A 326 20.59 -8.98 -7.62
CA SER A 326 21.24 -8.98 -8.93
C SER A 326 21.05 -10.29 -9.71
N MET A 327 20.90 -11.41 -9.00
CA MET A 327 20.63 -12.72 -9.57
C MET A 327 19.19 -12.91 -10.07
N PHE A 328 18.29 -11.97 -9.76
CA PHE A 328 16.86 -12.02 -10.09
C PHE A 328 16.40 -10.79 -10.87
N PRO A 329 17.03 -10.44 -12.00
CA PRO A 329 16.71 -9.22 -12.74
C PRO A 329 15.22 -9.17 -13.13
N ASN A 330 14.62 -8.00 -12.98
CA ASN A 330 13.23 -7.71 -13.34
C ASN A 330 12.17 -8.56 -12.61
N LYS A 331 12.50 -9.18 -11.48
CA LYS A 331 11.54 -9.89 -10.61
C LYS A 331 10.84 -8.93 -9.64
N ASN A 332 9.69 -9.34 -9.13
CA ASN A 332 8.92 -8.59 -8.14
C ASN A 332 8.69 -9.46 -6.91
N PHE A 333 9.27 -9.06 -5.78
CA PHE A 333 9.22 -9.78 -4.50
C PHE A 333 8.08 -9.20 -3.66
N ILE A 334 6.93 -9.87 -3.74
CA ILE A 334 5.70 -9.49 -3.07
C ILE A 334 5.20 -10.75 -2.36
N VAL A 335 4.77 -10.68 -1.10
CA VAL A 335 4.31 -11.88 -0.38
C VAL A 335 2.79 -11.87 -0.27
N GLY A 336 2.13 -12.80 -0.96
CA GLY A 336 0.71 -13.09 -0.78
C GLY A 336 0.44 -14.06 0.37
N ASP A 337 -0.75 -13.98 0.98
CA ASP A 337 -1.24 -14.91 2.00
C ASP A 337 -1.77 -16.20 1.34
N ILE A 338 -0.84 -17.08 0.97
CA ILE A 338 -1.12 -18.32 0.23
C ILE A 338 -2.11 -19.19 1.02
N GLY A 339 -3.27 -19.46 0.41
CA GLY A 339 -4.30 -20.35 0.96
C GLY A 339 -5.38 -19.66 1.78
N ASN A 340 -5.24 -18.37 2.11
CA ASN A 340 -6.24 -17.60 2.86
C ASN A 340 -7.02 -16.62 1.97
N THR A 341 -6.59 -16.40 0.72
CA THR A 341 -7.22 -15.49 -0.26
C THR A 341 -8.74 -15.68 -0.34
N THR A 342 -9.22 -16.92 -0.40
CA THR A 342 -10.65 -17.23 -0.39
C THR A 342 -11.38 -16.67 0.83
N LYS A 343 -10.85 -16.94 2.02
CA LYS A 343 -11.43 -16.45 3.27
C LYS A 343 -11.39 -14.92 3.33
N MET A 344 -10.34 -14.30 2.78
CA MET A 344 -10.24 -12.85 2.68
C MET A 344 -11.25 -12.25 1.70
N LEU A 345 -11.53 -12.93 0.58
CA LEU A 345 -12.58 -12.55 -0.37
C LEU A 345 -13.99 -12.69 0.23
N GLU A 346 -14.17 -13.60 1.19
CA GLU A 346 -15.40 -13.73 1.97
C GLU A 346 -15.50 -12.69 3.11
N GLY A 347 -14.38 -12.08 3.48
CA GLY A 347 -14.29 -11.04 4.50
C GLY A 347 -15.13 -9.80 4.16
N SER A 348 -15.75 -9.23 5.19
CA SER A 348 -16.63 -8.07 5.06
C SER A 348 -15.88 -6.84 4.55
N GLU A 349 -14.61 -6.72 4.91
CA GLU A 349 -13.70 -5.63 4.60
C GLU A 349 -13.40 -5.58 3.10
N THR A 350 -12.99 -6.70 2.51
CA THR A 350 -12.65 -6.79 1.09
C THR A 350 -13.84 -6.49 0.18
N ARG A 351 -15.04 -6.87 0.64
CA ARG A 351 -16.32 -6.61 -0.05
C ARG A 351 -16.84 -5.20 0.15
N SER A 352 -16.17 -4.38 0.95
CA SER A 352 -16.67 -3.05 1.29
C SER A 352 -16.10 -1.95 0.40
N ILE A 353 -16.89 -0.89 0.28
CA ILE A 353 -16.48 0.38 -0.32
C ILE A 353 -15.99 1.26 0.81
N PHE A 354 -14.73 1.69 0.71
CA PHE A 354 -14.13 2.61 1.67
C PHE A 354 -13.76 3.92 0.99
N VAL A 355 -14.06 5.04 1.65
CA VAL A 355 -13.71 6.39 1.19
C VAL A 355 -12.94 7.10 2.29
N PHE A 356 -11.76 7.61 1.94
CA PHE A 356 -10.93 8.38 2.86
C PHE A 356 -11.20 9.87 2.74
N CYS A 357 -11.56 10.50 3.85
CA CYS A 357 -11.86 11.93 3.91
C CYS A 357 -11.72 12.44 5.36
N ASP A 358 -11.36 13.71 5.59
CA ASP A 358 -11.13 14.28 6.94
C ASP A 358 -10.16 13.48 7.85
N ASN A 359 -9.18 12.80 7.24
CA ASN A 359 -8.29 11.83 7.91
C ASN A 359 -8.98 10.61 8.53
N TYR A 360 -10.18 10.26 8.05
CA TYR A 360 -10.95 9.12 8.50
C TYR A 360 -11.34 8.24 7.30
N LEU A 361 -11.30 6.92 7.51
CA LEU A 361 -11.72 5.95 6.49
C LEU A 361 -13.18 5.53 6.73
N TYR A 362 -14.09 6.05 5.92
CA TYR A 362 -15.53 5.75 6.01
C TYR A 362 -15.88 4.49 5.22
N ARG A 363 -16.70 3.63 5.80
CA ARG A 363 -17.27 2.46 5.11
C ARG A 363 -18.68 2.81 4.61
N LEU A 364 -18.87 2.79 3.30
CA LEU A 364 -20.10 3.27 2.66
C LEU A 364 -21.06 2.17 2.21
N GLY A 365 -20.62 0.91 2.19
CA GLY A 365 -21.45 -0.21 1.78
C GLY A 365 -20.62 -1.32 1.15
N HIS A 366 -21.23 -2.07 0.25
CA HIS A 366 -20.63 -3.23 -0.40
C HIS A 366 -20.44 -3.05 -1.90
N LYS A 367 -19.33 -3.57 -2.42
CA LYS A 367 -19.05 -3.66 -3.87
C LYS A 367 -19.12 -5.11 -4.35
N LYS A 368 -19.47 -5.27 -5.62
CA LYS A 368 -19.34 -6.55 -6.32
C LYS A 368 -17.87 -6.79 -6.66
N PHE A 369 -17.45 -8.05 -6.63
CA PHE A 369 -16.13 -8.42 -7.11
C PHE A 369 -16.07 -8.34 -8.63
N ILE A 370 -14.93 -7.85 -9.11
CA ILE A 370 -14.60 -7.83 -10.53
C ILE A 370 -14.33 -9.26 -10.97
N GLN A 371 -14.89 -9.63 -12.12
CA GLN A 371 -14.69 -10.94 -12.73
C GLN A 371 -13.39 -11.00 -13.55
N ASN A 372 -12.96 -12.22 -13.88
CA ASN A 372 -11.85 -12.53 -14.76
C ASN A 372 -10.44 -12.10 -14.26
N ILE A 373 -10.33 -11.71 -12.99
CA ILE A 373 -9.06 -11.41 -12.34
C ILE A 373 -8.86 -12.24 -11.07
N VAL A 374 -7.60 -12.43 -10.70
CA VAL A 374 -7.19 -13.06 -9.44
C VAL A 374 -6.86 -11.96 -8.45
N TYR A 375 -7.64 -11.85 -7.37
CA TYR A 375 -7.27 -11.01 -6.24
C TYR A 375 -6.22 -11.73 -5.40
N GLU A 376 -5.21 -10.99 -4.96
CA GLU A 376 -4.24 -11.49 -4.01
C GLU A 376 -4.00 -10.42 -2.94
N PHE A 377 -3.83 -10.87 -1.71
CA PHE A 377 -3.68 -10.03 -0.52
C PHE A 377 -2.45 -10.46 0.23
N GLY A 378 -1.77 -9.54 0.88
CA GLY A 378 -0.51 -9.84 1.52
C GLY A 378 0.14 -8.64 2.17
N SER A 379 1.47 -8.60 2.13
CA SER A 379 2.21 -7.52 2.75
C SER A 379 2.31 -6.31 1.83
N ASP A 380 2.10 -5.13 2.39
CA ASP A 380 2.39 -3.83 1.75
C ASP A 380 3.90 -3.50 1.67
N TRP A 381 4.78 -4.36 2.19
CA TRP A 381 6.23 -4.20 2.09
C TRP A 381 6.75 -5.05 0.95
N THR A 382 7.19 -4.38 -0.11
CA THR A 382 7.49 -4.99 -1.41
C THR A 382 8.93 -4.66 -1.84
N ILE A 383 9.41 -5.42 -2.83
CA ILE A 383 10.57 -5.04 -3.63
C ILE A 383 10.16 -5.17 -5.08
N LEU A 384 10.08 -4.05 -5.77
CA LEU A 384 9.50 -3.96 -7.11
C LEU A 384 10.60 -3.60 -8.12
N SER A 385 10.58 -4.28 -9.26
CA SER A 385 11.46 -3.95 -10.38
C SER A 385 11.08 -2.61 -11.01
N ARG A 386 12.06 -1.90 -11.58
CA ARG A 386 11.80 -0.65 -12.31
C ARG A 386 10.76 -0.80 -13.41
N ASP A 387 10.79 -1.88 -14.17
CA ASP A 387 9.87 -2.13 -15.28
C ASP A 387 8.42 -2.26 -14.77
N PHE A 388 8.21 -3.04 -13.72
CA PHE A 388 6.90 -3.20 -13.12
C PHE A 388 6.39 -1.89 -12.48
N ILE A 389 7.26 -1.13 -11.83
CA ILE A 389 6.92 0.21 -11.30
C ILE A 389 6.48 1.13 -12.45
N THR A 390 7.22 1.14 -13.55
CA THR A 390 6.87 1.94 -14.73
C THR A 390 5.50 1.54 -15.26
N TYR A 391 5.22 0.24 -15.32
CA TYR A 391 3.92 -0.28 -15.74
C TYR A 391 2.77 0.13 -14.82
N ILE A 392 2.89 -0.06 -13.50
CA ILE A 392 1.80 0.30 -12.57
C ILE A 392 1.62 1.81 -12.39
N THR A 393 2.61 2.63 -12.73
CA THR A 393 2.54 4.10 -12.67
C THR A 393 2.03 4.72 -13.98
N TYR A 394 2.41 4.18 -15.14
CA TYR A 394 2.09 4.77 -16.45
C TYR A 394 1.22 3.92 -17.36
N GLY A 395 1.01 2.65 -17.02
CA GLY A 395 0.08 1.79 -17.74
C GLY A 395 -1.30 2.44 -17.83
N ASP A 396 -1.87 2.38 -19.03
CA ASP A 396 -3.20 2.90 -19.35
C ASP A 396 -4.12 1.80 -19.93
N ASP A 397 -3.65 0.55 -19.90
CA ASP A 397 -4.49 -0.59 -20.21
C ASP A 397 -5.69 -0.68 -19.25
N GLU A 398 -6.71 -1.40 -19.69
CA GLU A 398 -7.97 -1.54 -18.95
C GLU A 398 -7.77 -2.19 -17.57
N LEU A 399 -6.83 -3.14 -17.42
CA LEU A 399 -6.53 -3.76 -16.13
C LEU A 399 -6.04 -2.70 -15.13
N ILE A 400 -4.97 -1.96 -15.45
CA ILE A 400 -4.40 -0.99 -14.50
C ILE A 400 -5.34 0.18 -14.23
N ARG A 401 -6.06 0.69 -15.23
CA ARG A 401 -7.11 1.72 -15.00
C ARG A 401 -8.18 1.22 -14.05
N GLY A 402 -8.70 0.01 -14.28
CA GLY A 402 -9.71 -0.61 -13.43
C GLY A 402 -9.23 -0.89 -12.01
N LEU A 403 -7.99 -1.36 -11.86
CA LEU A 403 -7.39 -1.60 -10.55
C LEU A 403 -7.18 -0.28 -9.79
N ARG A 404 -6.64 0.77 -10.42
CA ARG A 404 -6.47 2.09 -9.77
C ARG A 404 -7.80 2.63 -9.26
N LEU A 405 -8.86 2.57 -10.09
CA LEU A 405 -10.21 2.97 -9.68
C LEU A 405 -10.69 2.15 -8.48
N THR A 406 -10.60 0.82 -8.57
CA THR A 406 -11.13 -0.10 -7.55
C THR A 406 -10.42 0.01 -6.21
N PHE A 407 -9.09 0.13 -6.24
CA PHE A 407 -8.26 0.25 -5.03
C PHE A 407 -8.30 1.66 -4.42
N ASN A 408 -8.72 2.68 -5.18
CA ASN A 408 -9.06 3.99 -4.61
C ASN A 408 -10.30 3.95 -3.70
N PHE A 409 -11.10 2.89 -3.78
CA PHE A 409 -12.27 2.66 -2.92
C PHE A 409 -12.12 1.40 -2.06
N SER A 410 -10.88 1.08 -1.66
CA SER A 410 -10.54 -0.09 -0.84
C SER A 410 -9.78 0.34 0.42
N ALA A 411 -9.98 -0.40 1.51
CA ALA A 411 -9.09 -0.30 2.67
C ALA A 411 -7.77 -1.02 2.39
N LEU A 412 -6.70 -0.56 3.04
CA LEU A 412 -5.36 -1.16 2.95
C LEU A 412 -4.95 -1.47 1.49
N PRO A 413 -5.11 -0.54 0.54
CA PRO A 413 -5.01 -0.90 -0.87
C PRO A 413 -3.62 -1.36 -1.29
N SER A 414 -2.54 -0.91 -0.64
CA SER A 414 -1.19 -1.38 -0.94
C SER A 414 -0.95 -2.85 -0.53
N GLU A 415 -1.76 -3.42 0.36
CA GLU A 415 -1.72 -4.85 0.71
C GLU A 415 -2.33 -5.75 -0.37
N SER A 416 -2.86 -5.19 -1.47
CA SER A 416 -3.55 -5.98 -2.49
C SER A 416 -3.38 -5.47 -3.93
N PHE A 417 -3.19 -4.17 -4.12
CA PHE A 417 -2.98 -3.54 -5.44
C PHE A 417 -1.79 -4.17 -6.18
N TYR A 418 -0.60 -4.19 -5.58
CA TYR A 418 0.61 -4.71 -6.24
C TYR A 418 0.50 -6.21 -6.55
N HIS A 419 -0.06 -6.98 -5.62
CA HIS A 419 -0.28 -8.42 -5.74
C HIS A 419 -1.23 -8.71 -6.92
N THR A 420 -2.39 -8.04 -6.92
CA THR A 420 -3.40 -8.18 -7.96
C THR A 420 -2.88 -7.67 -9.32
N ALA A 421 -2.12 -6.59 -9.35
CA ALA A 421 -1.53 -6.09 -10.59
C ALA A 421 -0.46 -7.05 -11.16
N VAL A 422 0.44 -7.59 -10.33
CA VAL A 422 1.50 -8.47 -10.83
C VAL A 422 0.95 -9.79 -11.35
N ILE A 423 0.00 -10.40 -10.64
CA ILE A 423 -0.51 -11.74 -11.00
C ILE A 423 -1.45 -11.72 -12.22
N ASN A 424 -2.06 -10.58 -12.54
CA ASN A 424 -2.98 -10.44 -13.68
C ASN A 424 -2.34 -9.79 -14.91
N SER A 425 -1.19 -9.15 -14.78
CA SER A 425 -0.51 -8.49 -15.89
C SER A 425 0.47 -9.41 -16.63
N VAL A 426 1.13 -8.87 -17.65
CA VAL A 426 2.24 -9.51 -18.37
C VAL A 426 3.44 -9.84 -17.47
N TYR A 427 3.49 -9.30 -16.25
CA TYR A 427 4.57 -9.53 -15.28
C TYR A 427 4.33 -10.76 -14.37
N CYS A 428 3.29 -11.56 -14.61
CA CYS A 428 2.96 -12.68 -13.72
C CYS A 428 4.05 -13.76 -13.64
N ASP A 429 4.90 -13.92 -14.67
CA ASP A 429 6.07 -14.81 -14.67
C ASP A 429 7.28 -14.21 -13.94
N LYS A 430 7.23 -12.92 -13.63
CA LYS A 430 8.20 -12.17 -12.83
C LYS A 430 7.82 -12.07 -11.36
N TYR A 431 6.68 -12.61 -10.97
CA TYR A 431 6.22 -12.61 -9.59
C TYR A 431 6.97 -13.65 -8.74
N ILE A 432 7.54 -13.21 -7.61
CA ILE A 432 8.11 -14.08 -6.56
C ILE A 432 7.30 -13.87 -5.28
N ARG A 433 6.67 -14.94 -4.79
CA ARG A 433 5.81 -14.98 -3.59
C ARG A 433 6.59 -14.90 -2.26
N HIS A 434 7.46 -13.92 -2.13
CA HIS A 434 8.25 -13.68 -0.94
C HIS A 434 8.67 -12.21 -0.94
N ASN A 435 8.73 -11.54 0.21
CA ASN A 435 9.10 -10.13 0.29
C ASN A 435 10.46 -9.87 0.96
N LEU A 436 11.21 -10.93 1.29
CA LEU A 436 12.53 -10.89 1.93
C LEU A 436 12.54 -10.31 3.36
N ARG A 437 11.39 -10.33 4.04
CA ARG A 437 11.24 -9.75 5.39
C ARG A 437 10.76 -10.76 6.42
N MET A 438 11.25 -10.59 7.64
CA MET A 438 10.69 -11.24 8.83
C MET A 438 9.73 -10.26 9.54
N VAL A 439 8.52 -10.72 9.86
CA VAL A 439 7.51 -9.90 10.51
C VAL A 439 7.02 -10.60 11.78
N ASN A 440 7.08 -9.90 12.92
CA ASN A 440 6.65 -10.46 14.21
C ASN A 440 5.12 -10.40 14.37
N TRP A 441 4.41 -11.34 13.77
CA TRP A 441 2.96 -11.45 13.93
C TRP A 441 2.60 -12.23 15.20
N ASP A 442 2.03 -11.53 16.18
CA ASP A 442 1.32 -12.14 17.30
C ASP A 442 -0.11 -11.61 17.30
N ARG A 443 -1.06 -12.41 16.81
CA ARG A 443 -2.46 -11.98 16.64
C ARG A 443 -3.13 -11.66 17.98
N LYS A 444 -2.75 -12.31 19.08
CA LYS A 444 -3.36 -12.06 20.40
C LYS A 444 -3.02 -10.67 20.93
N ARG A 445 -1.78 -10.20 20.68
CA ARG A 445 -1.32 -8.87 21.12
C ARG A 445 -1.51 -7.79 20.06
N GLY A 446 -1.43 -8.15 18.78
CA GLY A 446 -1.41 -7.21 17.66
C GLY A 446 -2.76 -6.86 17.06
N CYS A 447 -3.80 -7.68 17.29
CA CYS A 447 -5.15 -7.49 16.74
C CYS A 447 -6.14 -6.98 17.80
N THR A 448 -5.91 -5.76 18.30
CA THR A 448 -6.74 -5.14 19.36
C THR A 448 -7.75 -4.12 18.82
N CYS A 449 -7.85 -3.97 17.49
CA CYS A 449 -8.63 -2.90 16.86
C CYS A 449 -8.24 -1.51 17.40
N PHE A 450 -6.94 -1.24 17.47
CA PHE A 450 -6.35 0.00 18.02
C PHE A 450 -6.67 1.26 17.17
N ASN A 451 -7.21 1.08 15.97
CA ASN A 451 -7.31 2.10 14.93
C ASN A 451 -8.76 2.60 14.70
N ARG A 452 -9.68 2.38 15.64
CA ARG A 452 -11.10 2.79 15.53
C ARG A 452 -11.29 4.29 15.27
N ASP A 453 -10.38 5.10 15.79
CA ASP A 453 -10.41 6.55 15.62
C ASP A 453 -9.93 7.00 14.24
N ALA A 454 -9.30 6.11 13.47
CA ALA A 454 -8.77 6.37 12.13
C ALA A 454 -9.72 5.89 11.01
N GLY A 455 -10.70 5.03 11.32
CA GLY A 455 -11.62 4.52 10.31
C GLY A 455 -12.57 3.42 10.78
N ASP A 456 -13.55 3.12 9.94
CA ASP A 456 -14.56 2.05 10.09
C ASP A 456 -13.97 0.66 9.78
N LEU A 457 -12.80 0.37 10.34
CA LEU A 457 -12.03 -0.86 10.10
C LEU A 457 -11.32 -1.28 11.39
N CYS A 458 -11.26 -2.58 11.66
CA CYS A 458 -10.42 -3.13 12.71
C CYS A 458 -9.15 -3.75 12.12
N GLY A 459 -8.00 -3.24 12.56
CA GLY A 459 -6.69 -3.66 12.09
C GLY A 459 -5.93 -4.57 13.06
N CYS A 460 -4.90 -5.19 12.49
CA CYS A 460 -3.81 -5.79 13.24
C CYS A 460 -2.50 -5.07 12.93
N SER A 461 -1.58 -5.01 13.89
CA SER A 461 -0.21 -4.57 13.65
C SER A 461 0.78 -5.62 14.17
N PRO A 462 1.93 -5.82 13.48
CA PRO A 462 3.01 -6.63 14.02
C PRO A 462 3.48 -6.09 15.37
N VAL A 463 3.87 -6.99 16.27
CA VAL A 463 4.43 -6.60 17.56
C VAL A 463 5.89 -6.15 17.40
N ILE A 464 6.37 -5.39 18.38
CA ILE A 464 7.75 -4.91 18.41
C ILE A 464 8.65 -6.05 18.92
N TYR A 465 9.78 -6.29 18.23
CA TYR A 465 10.80 -7.21 18.70
C TYR A 465 11.42 -6.71 20.00
N ARG A 466 11.74 -7.66 20.88
CA ARG A 466 12.47 -7.41 22.13
C ARG A 466 13.77 -8.18 22.18
N ARG A 467 14.64 -7.87 23.14
CA ARG A 467 15.91 -8.61 23.35
C ARG A 467 15.72 -10.11 23.50
N SER A 468 14.62 -10.51 24.15
CA SER A 468 14.21 -11.91 24.33
C SER A 468 14.02 -12.64 23.00
N ASP A 469 13.67 -11.91 21.94
CA ASP A 469 13.32 -12.46 20.63
C ASP A 469 14.55 -12.73 19.76
N LYS A 470 15.77 -12.47 20.25
CA LYS A 470 17.03 -12.69 19.50
C LYS A 470 17.16 -14.09 18.92
N LYS A 471 16.55 -15.10 19.55
CA LYS A 471 16.56 -16.49 19.06
C LYS A 471 15.80 -16.67 17.75
N LEU A 472 14.81 -15.81 17.45
CA LEU A 472 14.04 -15.85 16.20
C LEU A 472 14.91 -15.54 14.98
N PHE A 473 15.98 -14.77 15.17
CA PHE A 473 16.92 -14.38 14.11
C PHE A 473 17.93 -15.47 13.75
N ALA A 474 18.09 -16.52 14.59
CA ALA A 474 18.97 -17.63 14.23
C ALA A 474 18.49 -18.38 12.98
N GLY A 475 17.16 -18.45 12.78
CA GLY A 475 16.55 -19.11 11.63
C GLY A 475 16.58 -18.32 10.32
N SER A 476 17.08 -17.07 10.32
CA SER A 476 17.15 -16.22 9.13
C SER A 476 18.52 -16.20 8.45
N THR A 477 19.58 -16.72 9.08
CA THR A 477 20.95 -16.69 8.57
C THR A 477 21.07 -17.33 7.18
N ASP A 478 20.52 -18.53 6.99
CA ASP A 478 20.61 -19.27 5.73
C ASP A 478 19.43 -19.00 4.78
N LYS A 479 18.46 -18.16 5.19
CA LYS A 479 17.28 -17.83 4.39
C LYS A 479 17.47 -16.49 3.68
N PRO A 480 16.83 -16.26 2.52
CA PRO A 480 16.84 -14.97 1.84
C PRO A 480 15.93 -13.96 2.56
N ILE A 481 16.29 -13.60 3.78
CA ILE A 481 15.60 -12.62 4.64
C ILE A 481 16.63 -11.56 5.01
N PHE A 482 16.39 -10.33 4.59
CA PHE A 482 17.35 -9.22 4.72
C PHE A 482 16.87 -8.13 5.68
N PHE A 483 15.55 -8.04 5.91
CA PHE A 483 14.97 -7.08 6.85
C PHE A 483 14.08 -7.76 7.88
N ALA A 484 13.90 -7.11 9.01
CA ALA A 484 12.91 -7.47 10.02
C ALA A 484 12.08 -6.25 10.44
N ARG A 485 10.86 -6.53 10.94
CA ARG A 485 9.96 -5.51 11.52
C ARG A 485 9.02 -6.11 12.58
N LYS A 486 8.65 -5.38 13.63
CA LYS A 486 8.90 -3.94 13.85
C LYS A 486 9.91 -3.72 14.98
N PHE A 487 10.66 -2.62 14.88
CA PHE A 487 11.55 -2.11 15.92
C PHE A 487 11.06 -0.75 16.42
N ASP A 488 11.16 -0.54 17.73
CA ASP A 488 10.90 0.75 18.36
C ASP A 488 11.83 0.92 19.58
N PRO A 489 12.81 1.86 19.51
CA PRO A 489 13.74 2.08 20.61
C PRO A 489 13.07 2.64 21.88
N THR A 490 11.87 3.21 21.80
CA THR A 490 11.11 3.63 22.98
C THR A 490 10.52 2.44 23.76
N ILE A 491 10.50 1.25 23.16
CA ILE A 491 9.98 0.02 23.76
C ILE A 491 11.10 -0.95 24.12
N ASP A 492 12.06 -1.15 23.20
CA ASP A 492 13.25 -1.96 23.43
C ASP A 492 14.34 -1.60 22.42
N GLU A 493 15.30 -0.77 22.84
CA GLU A 493 16.47 -0.42 22.02
C GLU A 493 17.51 -1.55 21.96
N SER A 494 17.58 -2.38 23.00
CA SER A 494 18.65 -3.36 23.17
C SER A 494 18.64 -4.49 22.13
N ILE A 495 17.49 -4.75 21.49
CA ILE A 495 17.44 -5.65 20.34
C ILE A 495 18.05 -5.03 19.09
N ILE A 496 17.91 -3.71 18.92
CA ILE A 496 18.51 -2.97 17.80
C ILE A 496 20.02 -2.91 18.00
N ASP A 497 20.47 -2.63 19.23
CA ASP A 497 21.89 -2.66 19.63
C ASP A 497 22.53 -4.01 19.31
N TRP A 498 21.83 -5.09 19.65
CA TRP A 498 22.31 -6.42 19.33
C TRP A 498 22.45 -6.69 17.83
N ILE A 499 21.54 -6.17 17.00
CA ILE A 499 21.66 -6.29 15.54
C ILE A 499 22.87 -5.47 15.06
N ASP A 500 23.04 -4.26 15.57
CA ASP A 500 24.18 -3.40 15.26
C ASP A 500 25.53 -4.04 15.59
N GLU A 501 25.66 -4.64 16.77
CA GLU A 501 26.84 -5.41 17.17
C GLU A 501 27.03 -6.65 16.29
N LYS A 502 25.95 -7.44 16.10
CA LYS A 502 26.05 -8.76 15.48
C LYS A 502 26.25 -8.72 13.97
N VAL A 503 25.63 -7.75 13.30
CA VAL A 503 25.62 -7.63 11.83
C VAL A 503 26.64 -6.61 11.36
N PHE A 504 26.78 -5.49 12.06
CA PHE A 504 27.59 -4.35 11.61
C PHE A 504 28.87 -4.15 12.44
N GLY A 505 29.09 -4.94 13.50
CA GLY A 505 30.30 -4.86 14.32
C GLY A 505 30.44 -3.52 15.05
N ILE A 506 29.34 -2.81 15.28
CA ILE A 506 29.35 -1.51 15.95
C ILE A 506 29.51 -1.76 17.45
N ASP A 507 30.58 -1.21 18.03
CA ASP A 507 30.79 -1.22 19.47
C ASP A 507 29.90 -0.17 20.15
N LEU A 508 29.01 -0.63 21.03
CA LEU A 508 28.05 0.17 21.79
C LEU A 508 28.35 0.13 23.30
N SER A 509 29.62 -0.10 23.68
CA SER A 509 30.07 -0.20 25.07
C SER A 509 29.61 0.93 26.00
N ASP A 510 29.30 2.11 25.44
CA ASP A 510 28.62 3.20 26.12
C ASP A 510 27.12 3.18 25.77
N SER A 511 26.29 2.65 26.69
CA SER A 511 24.83 2.69 26.56
C SER A 511 24.34 4.13 26.49
N ALA A 512 24.02 4.61 25.29
CA ALA A 512 23.50 5.95 25.07
C ALA A 512 22.01 6.02 25.41
N LEU A 513 21.58 7.15 25.97
CA LEU A 513 20.16 7.48 26.12
C LEU A 513 19.50 7.66 24.75
N TYR A 514 18.34 7.05 24.54
CA TYR A 514 17.50 7.34 23.38
C TYR A 514 16.66 8.60 23.63
N LEU A 515 16.68 9.52 22.66
CA LEU A 515 15.97 10.79 22.74
C LEU A 515 14.98 10.89 21.60
N GLN A 516 13.71 11.13 21.93
CA GLN A 516 12.64 11.34 20.95
C GLN A 516 12.05 12.73 21.14
N ASN A 517 12.15 13.57 20.12
CA ASN A 517 11.54 14.89 20.16
C ASN A 517 10.01 14.75 20.14
N PHE A 518 9.30 15.48 21.00
CA PHE A 518 7.85 15.59 20.89
C PHE A 518 7.35 17.03 20.77
N TYR A 519 8.22 18.02 20.93
CA TYR A 519 7.93 19.43 20.75
C TYR A 519 9.13 20.16 20.15
N HIS A 520 8.85 21.08 19.21
CA HIS A 520 9.83 22.02 18.66
C HIS A 520 9.14 23.34 18.34
N VAL A 521 9.77 24.47 18.68
CA VAL A 521 9.20 25.83 18.59
C VAL A 521 8.76 26.22 17.18
N GLU A 522 9.52 25.83 16.17
CA GLU A 522 9.20 26.09 14.76
C GLU A 522 7.99 25.30 14.22
N ASP A 523 7.47 24.32 14.96
CA ASP A 523 6.35 23.51 14.51
C ASP A 523 5.03 24.22 14.87
N ASN A 524 4.21 24.49 13.84
CA ASN A 524 3.01 25.30 13.99
C ASN A 524 2.03 24.67 15.00
N LEU A 525 1.73 25.40 16.08
CA LEU A 525 1.06 24.90 17.30
C LEU A 525 -0.45 24.60 17.13
N THR A 526 -0.99 24.64 15.92
CA THR A 526 -2.45 24.58 15.66
C THR A 526 -3.12 23.28 16.08
N LYS A 527 -2.37 22.21 16.39
CA LYS A 527 -2.89 20.94 16.95
C LYS A 527 -2.70 20.77 18.46
N LEU A 528 -2.06 21.70 19.15
CA LEU A 528 -1.78 21.57 20.59
C LEU A 528 -2.85 22.23 21.47
N ASN A 529 -4.09 22.44 21.00
CA ASN A 529 -5.11 23.09 21.84
C ASN A 529 -5.33 22.35 23.18
N ASP A 530 -5.26 21.01 23.20
CA ASP A 530 -5.33 20.20 24.44
C ASP A 530 -3.99 20.05 25.20
N THR A 531 -2.85 20.38 24.57
CA THR A 531 -1.49 20.19 25.13
C THR A 531 -0.80 21.51 25.44
N SER A 532 -1.39 22.64 25.06
CA SER A 532 -0.93 24.00 25.34
C SER A 532 -0.83 24.24 26.85
N GLY A 533 -1.75 23.67 27.64
CA GLY A 533 -1.70 23.69 29.10
C GLY A 533 -0.48 22.94 29.63
N ALA A 534 -0.24 21.72 29.16
CA ALA A 534 0.90 20.90 29.60
C ALA A 534 2.24 21.54 29.22
N LEU A 535 2.38 22.08 28.01
CA LEU A 535 3.59 22.78 27.57
C LEU A 535 3.86 24.04 28.39
N LYS A 536 2.82 24.84 28.66
CA LYS A 536 2.93 26.01 29.56
C LYS A 536 3.31 25.61 30.98
N SER A 537 2.77 24.50 31.51
CA SER A 537 3.16 23.98 32.82
C SER A 537 4.61 23.53 32.86
N ILE A 538 5.09 22.84 31.82
CA ILE A 538 6.50 22.43 31.68
C ILE A 538 7.41 23.66 31.61
N GLU A 539 7.04 24.65 30.81
CA GLU A 539 7.78 25.91 30.68
C GLU A 539 7.84 26.66 32.01
N LEU A 540 6.72 26.78 32.73
CA LEU A 540 6.66 27.44 34.04
C LEU A 540 7.50 26.71 35.09
N TYR A 541 7.46 25.38 35.09
CA TYR A 541 8.28 24.56 35.98
C TYR A 541 9.78 24.76 35.68
N ALA A 542 10.18 24.69 34.41
CA ALA A 542 11.56 24.91 33.99
C ALA A 542 12.06 26.31 34.39
N ARG A 543 11.26 27.36 34.16
CA ARG A 543 11.55 28.73 34.60
C ARG A 543 11.76 28.80 36.12
N THR A 544 10.90 28.15 36.90
CA THR A 544 10.98 28.13 38.36
C THR A 544 12.25 27.43 38.85
N MET A 545 12.64 26.32 38.23
CA MET A 545 13.86 25.58 38.59
C MET A 545 15.13 26.37 38.24
N LEU A 546 15.14 27.07 37.10
CA LEU A 546 16.26 27.92 36.69
C LEU A 546 16.46 29.10 37.63
N VAL A 547 15.40 29.79 38.04
CA VAL A 547 15.47 30.91 39.00
C VAL A 547 15.99 30.46 40.37
N LYS A 548 15.68 29.23 40.78
CA LYS A 548 16.17 28.65 42.05
C LYS A 548 17.60 28.13 41.97
N HIS A 549 18.19 28.02 40.78
CA HIS A 549 19.50 27.41 40.62
C HIS A 549 20.60 28.41 41.00
N PRO A 550 21.50 28.07 41.95
CA PRO A 550 22.45 29.01 42.54
C PRO A 550 23.50 29.59 41.57
N LYS A 551 23.64 29.00 40.38
CA LYS A 551 24.52 29.47 39.30
C LYS A 551 23.80 30.32 38.24
N PHE A 552 22.48 30.46 38.30
CA PHE A 552 21.71 31.23 37.33
C PHE A 552 21.32 32.60 37.90
N HIS A 553 21.76 33.66 37.21
CA HIS A 553 21.30 35.02 37.46
C HIS A 553 19.84 35.19 37.02
N PRO A 554 19.13 36.24 37.49
CA PRO A 554 17.75 36.50 37.07
C PRO A 554 17.68 36.63 35.54
N VAL A 555 17.10 35.64 34.87
CA VAL A 555 16.95 35.61 33.41
C VAL A 555 15.74 36.47 33.03
N ARG A 556 15.92 37.46 32.13
CA ARG A 556 14.85 38.36 31.67
C ARG A 556 13.76 37.64 30.87
N SER A 557 14.12 36.60 30.12
CA SER A 557 13.19 35.81 29.30
C SER A 557 13.76 34.42 29.02
N ILE A 558 12.93 33.39 29.18
CA ILE A 558 13.23 32.01 28.77
C ILE A 558 12.17 31.65 27.71
N GLU A 559 12.60 31.07 26.59
CA GLU A 559 11.70 30.61 25.55
C GLU A 559 11.96 29.13 25.29
N LEU A 560 10.92 28.31 25.42
CA LEU A 560 11.00 26.88 25.20
C LEU A 560 11.31 26.58 23.73
N GLN A 561 12.45 25.96 23.46
CA GLN A 561 12.88 25.64 22.10
C GLN A 561 12.40 24.25 21.67
N GLN A 562 12.67 23.24 22.51
CA GLN A 562 12.30 21.87 22.20
C GLN A 562 12.22 20.99 23.44
N ILE A 563 11.46 19.90 23.33
CA ILE A 563 11.38 18.88 24.38
C ILE A 563 11.62 17.50 23.79
N HIS A 564 12.50 16.75 24.43
CA HIS A 564 12.76 15.36 24.13
C HIS A 564 12.34 14.46 25.30
N ALA A 565 11.61 13.40 24.99
CA ALA A 565 11.46 12.27 25.89
C ALA A 565 12.77 11.47 25.90
N VAL A 566 13.26 11.16 27.10
CA VAL A 566 14.51 10.44 27.35
C VAL A 566 14.16 9.00 27.73
N PHE A 567 14.78 8.04 27.06
CA PHE A 567 14.62 6.62 27.35
C PHE A 567 15.98 5.98 27.60
N GLU A 568 16.01 5.02 28.52
CA GLU A 568 17.15 4.13 28.78
C GLU A 568 16.62 2.70 28.70
N LEU A 569 17.10 1.92 27.73
CA LEU A 569 16.65 0.53 27.50
C LEU A 569 15.11 0.39 27.40
N GLY A 570 14.45 1.37 26.77
CA GLY A 570 12.98 1.40 26.63
C GLY A 570 12.22 1.88 27.88
N ILE A 571 12.93 2.29 28.94
CA ILE A 571 12.32 2.85 30.16
C ILE A 571 12.40 4.37 30.09
N PHE A 572 11.26 5.04 30.23
CA PHE A 572 11.19 6.51 30.25
C PHE A 572 11.89 7.08 31.50
N GLN A 573 12.88 7.94 31.29
CA GLN A 573 13.68 8.57 32.36
C GLN A 573 13.22 10.00 32.67
N GLY A 574 12.46 10.63 31.77
CA GLY A 574 12.01 12.02 31.92
C GLY A 574 12.11 12.80 30.63
N ASN A 575 12.03 14.12 30.75
CA ASN A 575 12.09 15.03 29.60
C ASN A 575 13.37 15.87 29.66
N LYS A 576 14.10 15.95 28.54
CA LYS A 576 15.12 16.95 28.31
C LYS A 576 14.46 18.18 27.70
N ILE A 577 14.51 19.30 28.42
CA ILE A 577 13.91 20.58 28.03
C ILE A 577 15.05 21.52 27.64
N GLU A 578 14.93 22.13 26.46
CA GLU A 578 15.90 23.10 25.93
C GLU A 578 15.26 24.47 25.74
#